data_AF-A0ABD6SFX4-F1
#
_entry.id   AF-A0ABD6SFX4-F1
#
_cell.length_a   1.000
_cell.length_b   1.000
_cell.length_c   1.000
_cell.angle_alpha   90.00
_cell.angle_beta   90.00
_cell.angle_gamma   90.00
#
_symmetry.space_group_name_H-M   'P 1'
#
loop_
_entity.id
_entity.type
_entity.pdbx_description
1 polymer ?
#
loop_
_entity_poly.entity_id
_entity_poly.type
_entity_poly.pdbx_seq_one_letter_code
_entity_poly.pdbx_strand_id
1 'polypeptide(L)'
;MRKEKVFHILSVLCIVSGLTACSITKVEQKKRGVQTAQESPKREKEETEREKKEKQAQAEEAITEWRYRTVSLLRELEEDIANWKQTNHQELAKADKEMLVIRLQEIYEDTRSLNKKVKGSVENKEVEGCMQRFVVTISQAKKGHVVSVYDLIREVENRGGSREE
;
A
#
# COMPACT_ATOMS: atom_id res chain seq x y z
N MET A 1 45.88 -12.75 4.03
CA MET A 1 46.26 -11.52 3.29
C MET A 1 45.37 -11.40 2.06
N ARG A 2 44.93 -10.15 1.77
CA ARG A 2 44.08 -9.69 0.64
C ARG A 2 42.58 -9.94 0.86
N LYS A 3 41.90 -9.05 1.61
CA LYS A 3 41.39 -7.69 1.26
C LYS A 3 40.08 -7.74 0.48
N GLU A 4 39.04 -7.32 1.19
CA GLU A 4 37.67 -7.06 0.79
C GLU A 4 37.59 -6.10 -0.41
N LYS A 5 36.56 -6.26 -1.24
CA LYS A 5 36.16 -5.25 -2.23
C LYS A 5 34.80 -4.68 -1.82
N VAL A 6 34.85 -3.56 -1.12
CA VAL A 6 33.72 -2.65 -0.90
C VAL A 6 33.58 -1.81 -2.18
N PHE A 7 32.45 -1.92 -2.88
CA PHE A 7 32.09 -0.98 -3.93
C PHE A 7 31.27 0.15 -3.32
N HIS A 8 31.90 1.30 -3.11
CA HIS A 8 31.26 2.59 -2.89
C HIS A 8 31.18 3.32 -4.22
N ILE A 9 29.97 3.67 -4.66
CA ILE A 9 29.76 4.66 -5.72
C ILE A 9 29.01 5.82 -5.09
N LEU A 10 29.75 6.90 -4.86
CA LEU A 10 29.32 8.21 -4.41
C LEU A 10 29.90 9.22 -5.40
N SER A 11 29.17 10.32 -5.62
CA SER A 11 29.55 11.59 -6.27
C SER A 11 29.09 11.83 -7.72
N VAL A 12 28.15 12.77 -7.86
CA VAL A 12 28.21 13.89 -8.82
C VAL A 12 27.69 15.12 -8.05
N LEU A 13 28.51 15.69 -7.18
CA LEU A 13 29.23 16.97 -7.34
C LEU A 13 28.42 18.13 -7.94
N CYS A 14 28.07 19.05 -7.04
CA CYS A 14 27.64 20.43 -7.26
C CYS A 14 28.69 21.22 -8.05
N ILE A 15 28.23 22.03 -9.01
CA ILE A 15 29.03 23.14 -9.55
C ILE A 15 28.57 24.43 -8.89
N VAL A 16 29.59 25.13 -8.39
CA VAL A 16 29.61 26.32 -7.56
C VAL A 16 29.36 27.59 -8.39
N SER A 17 28.54 28.45 -7.79
CA SER A 17 28.61 29.91 -7.69
C SER A 17 29.53 30.73 -8.62
N GLY A 18 28.95 31.80 -9.18
CA GLY A 18 29.68 32.98 -9.65
C GLY A 18 28.81 34.24 -9.53
N LEU A 19 28.93 34.94 -8.41
CA LEU A 19 28.32 36.23 -8.09
C LEU A 19 28.99 37.41 -8.84
N THR A 20 28.18 38.42 -9.20
CA THR A 20 28.48 39.88 -9.25
C THR A 20 29.51 40.38 -10.29
N ALA A 21 29.41 41.53 -10.96
CA ALA A 21 28.74 42.80 -10.66
C ALA A 21 28.56 43.69 -11.94
N CYS A 22 27.55 44.57 -11.88
CA CYS A 22 27.52 45.98 -12.31
C CYS A 22 28.08 46.41 -13.69
N SER A 23 27.23 46.97 -14.56
CA SER A 23 27.39 48.35 -15.07
C SER A 23 26.13 48.84 -15.78
N ILE A 24 25.77 50.07 -15.45
CA ILE A 24 24.62 50.86 -15.89
C ILE A 24 24.81 51.30 -17.35
N THR A 25 23.78 51.16 -18.18
CA THR A 25 23.42 52.21 -19.16
C THR A 25 21.94 52.15 -19.51
N LYS A 26 21.25 53.25 -19.21
CA LYS A 26 19.90 53.59 -19.67
C LYS A 26 19.84 53.60 -21.20
N VAL A 27 18.91 52.86 -21.79
CA VAL A 27 18.18 53.29 -23.00
C VAL A 27 16.71 52.94 -22.81
N GLU A 28 15.90 53.97 -22.69
CA GLU A 28 14.46 53.92 -22.54
C GLU A 28 13.83 53.93 -23.93
N GLN A 29 13.20 52.83 -24.37
CA GLN A 29 12.25 52.84 -25.49
C GLN A 29 11.00 51.98 -25.18
N LYS A 30 10.03 52.66 -24.56
CA LYS A 30 8.60 52.69 -24.91
C LYS A 30 7.93 51.39 -25.45
N LYS A 31 7.15 50.79 -24.53
CA LYS A 31 5.79 50.21 -24.70
C LYS A 31 5.50 49.39 -25.97
N ARG A 32 5.35 48.07 -25.78
CA ARG A 32 4.15 47.33 -26.19
C ARG A 32 3.82 46.30 -25.12
N GLY A 33 2.64 46.45 -24.53
CA GLY A 33 2.12 45.51 -23.55
C GLY A 33 1.86 44.17 -24.23
N VAL A 34 2.51 43.13 -23.73
CA VAL A 34 1.95 41.79 -23.70
C VAL A 34 1.74 41.54 -22.21
N GLN A 35 0.52 41.78 -21.74
CA GLN A 35 0.05 41.12 -20.54
C GLN A 35 0.03 39.63 -20.88
N THR A 36 1.14 38.93 -20.65
CA THR A 36 1.05 37.50 -20.34
C THR A 36 0.19 37.44 -19.10
N ALA A 37 -1.05 36.99 -19.27
CA ALA A 37 -1.93 36.62 -18.18
C ALA A 37 -1.10 35.75 -17.23
N GLN A 38 -0.79 36.31 -16.06
CA GLN A 38 -0.17 35.59 -14.98
C GLN A 38 -1.26 34.61 -14.52
N GLU A 39 -1.24 33.41 -15.08
CA GLU A 39 -2.13 32.34 -14.66
C GLU A 39 -1.93 32.17 -13.16
N SER A 40 -2.99 32.46 -12.41
CA SER A 40 -2.89 32.76 -10.99
C SER A 40 -2.48 31.49 -10.21
N PRO A 41 -1.58 31.58 -9.22
CA PRO A 41 -1.18 30.46 -8.34
C PRO A 41 -2.33 29.75 -7.59
N LYS A 42 -3.56 30.29 -7.69
CA LYS A 42 -4.79 29.69 -7.17
C LYS A 42 -5.27 28.51 -8.02
N ARG A 43 -5.11 28.54 -9.35
CA ARG A 43 -5.56 27.45 -10.23
C ARG A 43 -4.70 26.19 -10.06
N GLU A 44 -3.38 26.33 -10.03
CA GLU A 44 -2.46 25.20 -9.79
C GLU A 44 -2.69 24.55 -8.41
N LYS A 45 -2.99 25.35 -7.37
CA LYS A 45 -3.30 24.81 -6.02
C LYS A 45 -4.64 24.08 -5.97
N GLU A 46 -5.68 24.58 -6.64
CA GLU A 46 -6.99 23.94 -6.70
C GLU A 46 -6.96 22.63 -7.51
N GLU A 47 -6.18 22.58 -8.60
CA GLU A 47 -5.96 21.38 -9.41
C GLU A 47 -5.22 20.30 -8.60
N THR A 48 -4.19 20.70 -7.86
CA THR A 48 -3.44 19.78 -6.97
C THR A 48 -4.30 19.24 -5.81
N GLU A 49 -5.25 20.02 -5.29
CA GLU A 49 -6.19 19.55 -4.25
C GLU A 49 -7.25 18.59 -4.80
N ARG A 50 -7.75 18.83 -6.01
CA ARG A 50 -8.69 17.91 -6.68
C ARG A 50 -8.05 16.56 -6.96
N GLU A 51 -6.84 16.55 -7.53
CA GLU A 51 -6.10 15.32 -7.80
C GLU A 51 -5.82 14.51 -6.53
N LYS A 52 -5.51 15.17 -5.41
CA LYS A 52 -5.31 14.49 -4.12
C LYS A 52 -6.59 13.86 -3.61
N LYS A 53 -7.72 14.57 -3.66
CA LYS A 53 -9.02 14.04 -3.24
C LYS A 53 -9.47 12.87 -4.11
N GLU A 54 -9.22 12.93 -5.41
CA GLU A 54 -9.53 11.83 -6.32
C GLU A 54 -8.65 10.59 -6.04
N LYS A 55 -7.34 10.77 -5.83
CA LYS A 55 -6.43 9.68 -5.44
C LYS A 55 -6.80 9.06 -4.09
N GLN A 56 -7.26 9.88 -3.14
CA GLN A 56 -7.76 9.40 -1.86
C GLN A 56 -9.03 8.57 -2.04
N ALA A 57 -10.02 9.08 -2.79
CA ALA A 57 -11.27 8.36 -3.05
C ALA A 57 -11.03 7.01 -3.75
N GLN A 58 -10.16 6.98 -4.76
CA GLN A 58 -9.77 5.74 -5.45
C GLN A 58 -9.07 4.74 -4.51
N ALA A 59 -8.29 5.24 -3.55
CA ALA A 59 -7.62 4.39 -2.56
C ALA A 59 -8.62 3.80 -1.54
N GLU A 60 -9.58 4.60 -1.07
CA GLU A 60 -10.66 4.17 -0.17
C GLU A 60 -11.59 3.15 -0.85
N GLU A 61 -11.91 3.35 -2.13
CA GLU A 61 -12.67 2.40 -2.94
C GLU A 61 -11.91 1.08 -3.10
N ALA A 62 -10.62 1.13 -3.43
CA ALA A 62 -9.79 -0.07 -3.56
C ALA A 62 -9.68 -0.86 -2.23
N ILE A 63 -9.62 -0.17 -1.09
CA ILE A 63 -9.64 -0.81 0.24
C ILE A 63 -11.00 -1.47 0.48
N THR A 64 -12.09 -0.80 0.12
CA THR A 64 -13.46 -1.32 0.29
C THR A 64 -13.66 -2.59 -0.54
N GLU A 65 -13.28 -2.56 -1.82
CA GLU A 65 -13.36 -3.73 -2.70
C GLU A 65 -12.51 -4.91 -2.17
N TRP A 66 -11.28 -4.63 -1.74
CA TRP A 66 -10.42 -5.62 -1.13
C TRP A 66 -11.03 -6.24 0.13
N ARG A 67 -11.67 -5.44 1.00
CA ARG A 67 -12.32 -5.97 2.20
C ARG A 67 -13.39 -6.98 1.85
N TYR A 68 -14.31 -6.63 0.96
CA TYR A 68 -15.38 -7.54 0.53
C TYR A 68 -14.83 -8.83 -0.07
N ARG A 69 -13.88 -8.72 -1.01
CA ARG A 69 -13.28 -9.88 -1.67
C ARG A 69 -12.52 -10.77 -0.68
N THR A 70 -11.72 -10.17 0.20
CA THR A 70 -10.90 -10.91 1.18
C THR A 70 -11.77 -11.62 2.21
N VAL A 71 -12.83 -10.97 2.70
CA VAL A 71 -13.79 -11.61 3.61
C VAL A 71 -14.48 -12.79 2.95
N SER A 72 -14.90 -12.67 1.68
CA SER A 72 -15.50 -13.79 0.93
C SER A 72 -14.56 -14.99 0.88
N LEU A 73 -13.32 -14.77 0.43
CA LEU A 73 -12.32 -15.84 0.30
C LEU A 73 -11.98 -16.49 1.65
N LEU A 74 -11.90 -15.69 2.72
CA LEU A 74 -11.64 -16.23 4.06
C LEU A 74 -12.83 -17.02 4.61
N ARG A 75 -14.07 -16.64 4.28
CA ARG A 75 -15.27 -17.40 4.68
C ARG A 75 -15.37 -18.73 3.94
N GLU A 76 -15.08 -18.75 2.65
CA GLU A 76 -14.96 -19.99 1.86
C GLU A 76 -13.91 -20.92 2.49
N LEU A 77 -12.75 -20.37 2.86
CA LEU A 77 -11.68 -21.13 3.50
C LEU A 77 -12.07 -21.65 4.90
N GLU A 78 -12.84 -20.88 5.68
CA GLU A 78 -13.36 -21.33 6.97
C GLU A 78 -14.37 -22.48 6.80
N GLU A 79 -15.21 -22.43 5.78
CA GLU A 79 -16.14 -23.49 5.43
C GLU A 79 -15.40 -24.78 5.02
N ASP A 80 -14.35 -24.65 4.20
CA ASP A 80 -13.48 -25.78 3.84
C ASP A 80 -12.85 -26.43 5.09
N ILE A 81 -12.33 -25.62 6.01
CA ILE A 81 -11.78 -26.10 7.28
C ILE A 81 -12.86 -26.81 8.13
N ALA A 82 -14.07 -26.25 8.19
CA ALA A 82 -15.17 -26.87 8.92
C ALA A 82 -15.58 -28.22 8.31
N ASN A 83 -15.67 -28.30 6.99
CA ASN A 83 -15.98 -29.53 6.25
C ASN A 83 -14.90 -30.61 6.49
N TRP A 84 -13.62 -30.25 6.49
CA TRP A 84 -12.52 -31.17 6.79
C TRP A 84 -12.57 -31.74 8.22
N LYS A 85 -13.02 -30.96 9.19
CA LYS A 85 -13.20 -31.45 10.57
C LYS A 85 -14.34 -32.45 10.69
N GLN A 86 -15.40 -32.29 9.90
CA GLN A 86 -16.56 -33.18 9.93
C GLN A 86 -16.27 -34.55 9.33
N THR A 87 -15.31 -34.68 8.42
CA THR A 87 -14.92 -35.94 7.79
C THR A 87 -14.08 -36.87 8.68
N ASN A 88 -14.09 -36.67 10.01
CA ASN A 88 -13.45 -37.52 11.03
C ASN A 88 -11.92 -37.61 10.98
N HIS A 89 -11.25 -36.68 10.29
CA HIS A 89 -9.81 -36.56 10.38
C HIS A 89 -9.44 -35.73 11.64
N GLN A 90 -8.84 -36.38 12.65
CA GLN A 90 -8.28 -35.68 13.82
C GLN A 90 -7.17 -34.68 13.42
N GLU A 91 -6.53 -34.91 12.27
CA GLU A 91 -5.54 -34.01 11.68
C GLU A 91 -5.81 -33.83 10.19
N LEU A 92 -5.65 -32.60 9.69
CA LEU A 92 -5.67 -32.32 8.27
C LEU A 92 -4.65 -33.19 7.52
N ALA A 93 -5.06 -33.77 6.39
CA ALA A 93 -4.13 -34.46 5.51
C ALA A 93 -3.06 -33.47 5.01
N LYS A 94 -1.89 -34.00 4.63
CA LYS A 94 -0.79 -33.16 4.15
C LYS A 94 -1.20 -32.27 2.97
N ALA A 95 -1.98 -32.81 2.03
CA ALA A 95 -2.47 -32.07 0.87
C ALA A 95 -3.40 -30.90 1.28
N ASP A 96 -4.30 -31.10 2.25
CA ASP A 96 -5.20 -30.06 2.73
C ASP A 96 -4.44 -28.95 3.47
N LYS A 97 -3.41 -29.33 4.26
CA LYS A 97 -2.49 -28.38 4.91
C LYS A 97 -1.77 -27.53 3.86
N GLU A 98 -1.28 -28.14 2.78
CA GLU A 98 -0.61 -27.44 1.69
C GLU A 98 -1.57 -26.50 0.94
N MET A 99 -2.80 -26.94 0.66
CA MET A 99 -3.83 -26.12 0.02
C MET A 99 -4.21 -24.91 0.88
N LEU A 100 -4.40 -25.10 2.18
CA LEU A 100 -4.65 -24.02 3.13
C LEU A 100 -3.54 -22.96 3.11
N VAL A 101 -2.28 -23.41 3.12
CA VAL A 101 -1.11 -22.52 3.04
C VAL A 101 -1.12 -21.72 1.72
N ILE A 102 -1.38 -22.38 0.60
CA ILE A 102 -1.44 -21.74 -0.73
C ILE A 102 -2.53 -20.66 -0.76
N ARG A 103 -3.76 -20.98 -0.33
CA ARG A 103 -4.87 -20.02 -0.30
C ARG A 103 -4.55 -18.80 0.56
N LEU A 104 -4.02 -19.03 1.76
CA LEU A 104 -3.63 -17.93 2.64
C LEU A 104 -2.51 -17.07 2.02
N GLN A 105 -1.58 -17.67 1.27
CA GLN A 105 -0.52 -16.94 0.57
C GLN A 105 -1.07 -16.11 -0.61
N GLU A 106 -2.02 -16.64 -1.37
CA GLU A 106 -2.70 -15.90 -2.44
C GLU A 106 -3.38 -14.64 -1.89
N ILE A 107 -4.16 -14.79 -0.82
CA ILE A 107 -4.87 -13.67 -0.18
C ILE A 107 -3.86 -12.65 0.41
N TYR A 108 -2.76 -13.13 0.99
CA TYR A 108 -1.69 -12.27 1.50
C TYR A 108 -1.03 -11.44 0.39
N GLU A 109 -0.69 -12.03 -0.75
CA GLU A 109 -0.07 -11.29 -1.85
C GLU A 109 -1.04 -10.28 -2.47
N ASP A 110 -2.33 -10.60 -2.56
CA ASP A 110 -3.38 -9.65 -2.96
C ASP A 110 -3.43 -8.46 -1.98
N THR A 111 -3.37 -8.72 -0.68
CA THR A 111 -3.36 -7.70 0.37
C THR A 111 -2.09 -6.83 0.31
N ARG A 112 -0.94 -7.45 0.05
CA ARG A 112 0.34 -6.76 -0.14
C ARG A 112 0.34 -5.88 -1.38
N SER A 113 -0.28 -6.35 -2.46
CA SER A 113 -0.45 -5.59 -3.70
C SER A 113 -1.31 -4.35 -3.48
N LEU A 114 -2.45 -4.51 -2.78
CA LEU A 114 -3.28 -3.38 -2.35
C LEU A 114 -2.45 -2.39 -1.54
N ASN A 115 -1.73 -2.85 -0.51
CA ASN A 115 -0.94 -1.97 0.36
C ASN A 115 0.02 -1.10 -0.47
N LYS A 116 0.74 -1.70 -1.43
CA LYS A 116 1.62 -0.95 -2.35
C LYS A 116 0.85 0.08 -3.19
N LYS A 117 -0.34 -0.26 -3.68
CA LYS A 117 -1.17 0.62 -4.54
C LYS A 117 -1.66 1.85 -3.79
N VAL A 118 -2.08 1.70 -2.53
CA VAL A 118 -2.69 2.79 -1.74
C VAL A 118 -1.68 3.56 -0.89
N LYS A 119 -0.44 3.07 -0.79
CA LYS A 119 0.62 3.70 -0.01
C LYS A 119 0.89 5.13 -0.47
N GLY A 120 0.77 6.08 0.46
CA GLY A 120 0.99 7.50 0.21
C GLY A 120 -0.25 8.26 -0.28
N SER A 121 -1.34 7.56 -0.60
CA SER A 121 -2.65 8.17 -0.88
C SER A 121 -3.52 8.21 0.39
N VAL A 122 -3.48 7.16 1.20
CA VAL A 122 -4.20 7.05 2.48
C VAL A 122 -3.34 6.35 3.52
N GLU A 123 -3.56 6.68 4.78
CA GLU A 123 -3.00 5.91 5.90
C GLU A 123 -3.73 4.56 5.99
N ASN A 124 -3.01 3.45 5.80
CA ASN A 124 -3.62 2.12 5.71
C ASN A 124 -3.04 1.14 6.75
N LYS A 125 -2.80 1.62 7.97
CA LYS A 125 -2.33 0.82 9.12
C LYS A 125 -3.10 -0.49 9.31
N GLU A 126 -4.36 -0.51 8.91
CA GLU A 126 -5.23 -1.67 8.99
C GLU A 126 -4.84 -2.76 7.99
N VAL A 127 -4.54 -2.37 6.76
CA VAL A 127 -4.04 -3.28 5.72
C VAL A 127 -2.68 -3.83 6.16
N GLU A 128 -1.82 -3.00 6.75
CA GLU A 128 -0.54 -3.43 7.30
C GLU A 128 -0.70 -4.41 8.49
N GLY A 129 -1.62 -4.14 9.41
CA GLY A 129 -1.93 -5.04 10.53
C GLY A 129 -2.51 -6.38 10.05
N CYS A 130 -3.38 -6.34 9.03
CA CYS A 130 -3.91 -7.53 8.39
C CYS A 130 -2.80 -8.38 7.76
N MET A 131 -1.85 -7.76 7.05
CA MET A 131 -0.68 -8.45 6.50
C MET A 131 0.14 -9.16 7.57
N GLN A 132 0.34 -8.55 8.74
CA GLN A 132 1.06 -9.18 9.85
C GLN A 132 0.32 -10.41 10.37
N ARG A 133 -1.02 -10.31 10.53
CA ARG A 133 -1.87 -11.44 10.94
C ARG A 133 -1.79 -12.58 9.92
N PHE A 134 -1.85 -12.28 8.63
CA PHE A 134 -1.64 -13.30 7.57
C PHE A 134 -0.30 -14.02 7.69
N VAL A 135 0.80 -13.29 7.90
CA VAL A 135 2.14 -13.90 8.05
C VAL A 135 2.17 -14.88 9.22
N VAL A 136 1.57 -14.51 10.35
CA VAL A 136 1.48 -15.39 11.54
C VAL A 136 0.63 -16.61 11.22
N THR A 137 -0.57 -16.44 10.66
CA THR A 137 -1.48 -17.56 10.34
C THR A 137 -0.86 -18.51 9.32
N ILE A 138 -0.19 -18.00 8.28
CA ILE A 138 0.55 -18.83 7.30
C ILE A 138 1.66 -19.62 7.99
N SER A 139 2.40 -19.01 8.93
CA SER A 139 3.44 -19.70 9.69
C SER A 139 2.86 -20.85 10.53
N GLN A 140 1.70 -20.63 11.16
CA GLN A 140 1.00 -21.67 11.91
C GLN A 140 0.44 -22.76 10.99
N ALA A 141 -0.08 -22.40 9.81
CA ALA A 141 -0.60 -23.36 8.83
C ALA A 141 0.49 -24.30 8.34
N LYS A 142 1.69 -23.76 8.05
CA LYS A 142 2.87 -24.57 7.68
C LYS A 142 3.30 -25.56 8.75
N LYS A 143 2.98 -25.30 10.01
CA LYS A 143 3.23 -26.22 11.14
C LYS A 143 2.04 -27.15 11.43
N GLY A 144 0.93 -26.99 10.71
CA GLY A 144 -0.29 -27.77 10.92
C GLY A 144 -1.15 -27.32 12.11
N HIS A 145 -0.97 -26.09 12.60
CA HIS A 145 -1.66 -25.58 13.80
C HIS A 145 -2.90 -24.71 13.51
N VAL A 146 -3.33 -24.59 12.25
CA VAL A 146 -4.50 -23.76 11.93
C VAL A 146 -5.78 -24.57 12.08
N VAL A 147 -6.58 -24.15 13.05
CA VAL A 147 -7.91 -24.71 13.33
C VAL A 147 -9.04 -23.81 12.83
N SER A 148 -8.77 -22.54 12.51
CA SER A 148 -9.76 -21.58 11.99
C SER A 148 -9.03 -20.35 11.42
N VAL A 149 -9.66 -19.68 10.47
CA VAL A 149 -9.27 -18.37 9.92
C VAL A 149 -10.21 -17.25 10.36
N TYR A 150 -11.14 -17.52 11.29
CA TYR A 150 -12.11 -16.55 11.79
C TYR A 150 -11.48 -15.27 12.35
N ASP A 151 -10.32 -15.36 13.01
CA ASP A 151 -9.60 -14.19 13.50
C ASP A 151 -9.05 -13.29 12.39
N LEU A 152 -8.79 -13.85 11.20
CA LEU A 152 -8.46 -13.06 10.01
C LEU A 152 -9.70 -12.38 9.45
N ILE A 153 -10.83 -13.09 9.36
CA ILE A 153 -12.13 -12.53 8.94
C ILE A 153 -12.46 -11.32 9.81
N ARG A 154 -12.40 -11.49 11.14
CA ARG A 154 -12.63 -10.42 12.10
C ARG A 154 -11.67 -9.25 11.95
N GLU A 155 -10.40 -9.46 11.59
CA GLU A 155 -9.48 -8.33 11.40
C GLU A 155 -9.83 -7.51 10.17
N VAL A 156 -10.28 -8.19 9.10
CA VAL A 156 -10.69 -7.52 7.85
C VAL A 156 -12.04 -6.81 8.02
N GLU A 157 -12.98 -7.41 8.77
CA GLU A 157 -14.32 -6.86 9.02
C GLU A 157 -14.35 -5.73 10.07
N ASN A 158 -13.72 -5.91 11.24
CA ASN A 158 -13.91 -5.02 12.40
C ASN A 158 -13.35 -3.61 12.25
N ARG A 159 -12.68 -3.28 11.15
CA ARG A 159 -12.12 -1.94 10.95
C ARG A 159 -12.86 -1.10 9.90
N GLY A 160 -14.07 -1.52 9.53
CA GLY A 160 -15.07 -0.66 8.90
C GLY A 160 -15.81 0.28 9.85
N GLY A 161 -15.62 0.12 11.17
CA GLY A 161 -16.29 0.90 12.20
C GLY A 161 -15.29 1.63 13.10
N SER A 162 -14.67 2.69 12.60
CA SER A 162 -14.21 3.78 13.45
C SER A 162 -14.93 5.05 13.05
N ARG A 163 -16.25 5.03 13.26
CA ARG A 163 -17.09 6.20 13.46
C ARG A 163 -18.23 5.78 14.38
N GLU A 164 -18.19 6.31 15.61
CA GLU A 164 -19.17 6.15 16.71
C GLU A 164 -19.16 4.73 17.32
N GLU A 165 -18.95 4.52 18.63
CA GLU A 165 -19.53 5.19 19.81
C GLU A 165 -18.49 5.56 20.90
#